data_AF-A0A662GMD7-F1
#
_entry.id   AF-A0A662GMD7-F1
#
_cell.length_a   1.000
_cell.length_b   1.000
_cell.length_c   1.000
_cell.angle_alpha   90.00
_cell.angle_beta   90.00
_cell.angle_gamma   90.00
#
_symmetry.space_group_name_H-M   'P 1'
#
loop_
_entity.id
_entity.type
_entity.pdbx_description
1 polymer ?
#
loop_
_entity_poly.entity_id
_entity_poly.type
_entity_poly.pdbx_seq_one_letter_code
_entity_poly.pdbx_strand_id
1 'polypeptide(L)' 'WRVRKFGGWKSFILGGEGLVFEVWGPARVYIQSRIIPPFANILRKFIPSK' A
#
# COMPACT_ATOMS: atom_id res chain seq x y z
N TRP A 1 -1.11 -12.55 -12.70
CA TRP A 1 -0.63 -11.45 -11.84
C TRP A 1 0.27 -12.04 -10.75
N ARG A 2 1.19 -11.27 -10.19
CA ARG A 2 2.08 -11.68 -9.11
C ARG A 2 2.07 -10.60 -8.03
N VAL A 3 1.90 -10.99 -6.77
CA VAL A 3 2.12 -10.08 -5.64
C VAL A 3 3.54 -10.26 -5.13
N ARG A 4 4.24 -9.15 -5.00
CA ARG A 4 5.55 -9.12 -4.35
C ARG A 4 5.65 -7.93 -3.41
N LYS A 5 6.57 -8.01 -2.46
CA LYS A 5 7.00 -6.84 -1.69
C LYS A 5 7.87 -5.97 -2.60
N PHE A 6 7.74 -4.65 -2.52
CA PHE A 6 8.67 -3.76 -3.24
C PHE A 6 10.06 -3.89 -2.58
N GLY A 7 11.06 -4.33 -3.35
CA GLY A 7 12.41 -4.58 -2.85
C GLY A 7 12.54 -5.77 -1.88
N GLY A 8 13.69 -5.85 -1.18
CA GLY A 8 13.94 -6.84 -0.14
C GLY A 8 13.22 -6.51 1.18
N TRP A 9 13.33 -7.39 2.19
CA TRP A 9 12.67 -7.21 3.50
C TRP A 9 13.01 -5.86 4.18
N LYS A 10 14.25 -5.38 4.02
CA LYS A 10 14.68 -4.09 4.59
C LYS A 10 14.00 -2.89 3.89
N SER A 11 13.88 -2.92 2.57
CA SER A 11 13.21 -1.87 1.78
C SER A 11 11.70 -1.84 2.03
N PHE A 12 11.08 -3.00 2.17
CA PHE A 12 9.65 -3.11 2.48
C PHE A 12 9.28 -2.51 3.85
N ILE A 13 10.15 -2.67 4.86
CA ILE A 13 9.90 -2.18 6.22
C ILE A 13 10.27 -0.70 6.37
N LEU A 14 11.39 -0.26 5.75
CA LEU A 14 11.94 1.09 5.96
C LEU A 14 11.51 2.12 4.89
N GLY A 15 11.07 1.67 3.71
CA GLY A 15 10.64 2.55 2.62
C GLY A 15 9.16 2.95 2.68
N GLY A 16 8.35 2.30 3.54
CA GLY A 16 6.90 2.50 3.57
C GLY A 16 6.17 1.97 2.33
N GLU A 17 6.88 1.25 1.47
CA GLU A 17 6.36 0.71 0.22
C GLU A 17 5.64 -0.61 0.47
N GLY A 18 4.33 -0.59 0.22
CA GLY A 18 3.44 -1.72 0.44
C GLY A 18 3.63 -2.88 -0.56
N LEU A 19 2.58 -3.68 -0.70
CA LEU A 19 2.53 -4.77 -1.68
C LEU A 19 2.43 -4.20 -3.09
N VAL A 20 3.16 -4.82 -4.02
CA VAL A 20 3.16 -4.51 -5.44
C VAL A 20 2.47 -5.64 -6.18
N PHE A 21 1.56 -5.27 -7.07
CA PHE A 21 0.91 -6.20 -7.98
C PHE A 21 1.50 -6.00 -9.36
N GLU A 22 2.15 -7.05 -9.87
CA GLU A 22 2.60 -7.10 -11.25
C GLU A 22 1.55 -7.84 -12.08
N VAL A 23 1.02 -7.15 -13.09
CA VAL A 23 -0.03 -7.68 -13.97
C VAL A 23 0.53 -7.70 -15.39
N TRP A 24 0.37 -8.83 -16.07
CA TRP A 24 0.80 -9.03 -17.46
C TRP A 24 -0.31 -9.73 -18.26
N GLY A 25 -0.33 -9.48 -19.58
CA GLY A 25 -1.34 -10.00 -20.49
C GLY A 25 -2.63 -9.17 -20.51
N PRO A 26 -3.67 -9.63 -21.24
CA PRO A 26 -4.97 -8.97 -21.28
C PRO A 26 -5.59 -8.96 -19.87
N ALA A 27 -5.70 -7.78 -19.28
CA ALA A 27 -6.23 -7.61 -17.94
C ALA A 27 -7.02 -6.30 -17.83
N ARG A 28 -8.04 -6.32 -16.98
CA ARG A 28 -8.73 -5.10 -16.54
C ARG A 28 -8.32 -4.84 -15.09
N VAL A 29 -7.59 -3.76 -14.87
CA VAL A 29 -7.09 -3.37 -13.54
C VAL A 29 -7.90 -2.19 -13.03
N TYR A 30 -8.57 -2.38 -11.89
CA TYR A 30 -9.25 -1.30 -11.18
C TYR A 30 -8.29 -0.72 -10.14
N ILE A 31 -8.07 0.59 -10.21
CA ILE A 31 -7.19 1.32 -9.29
C ILE A 31 -7.97 2.41 -8.57
N GLN A 32 -7.44 2.83 -7.43
CA GLN A 32 -7.97 3.93 -6.63
C GLN A 32 -6.88 5.00 -6.45
N SER A 33 -7.29 6.27 -6.47
CA SER A 33 -6.38 7.41 -6.24
C SER A 33 -6.04 7.63 -4.76
N ARG A 34 -6.75 6.94 -3.85
CA ARG A 34 -6.60 7.04 -2.40
C ARG A 34 -6.50 5.66 -1.78
N ILE A 35 -5.70 5.54 -0.73
CA ILE A 35 -5.52 4.31 0.04
C ILE A 35 -5.80 4.58 1.53
N ILE A 36 -6.25 3.56 2.25
CA ILE A 36 -6.68 3.65 3.65
C ILE A 36 -5.55 4.03 4.63
N PRO A 37 -4.30 3.53 4.53
CA PRO A 37 -3.29 3.79 5.56
C PRO A 37 -2.93 5.29 5.76
N PRO A 38 -2.67 6.09 4.70
CA PRO A 38 -2.49 7.54 4.84
C PRO A 38 -3.72 8.24 5.41
N PHE A 39 -4.93 7.80 5.02
CA PHE A 39 -6.17 8.37 5.54
C PHE A 39 -6.34 8.08 7.04
N ALA A 40 -6.11 6.83 7.47
CA ALA A 40 -6.13 6.44 8.87
C ALA A 40 -5.08 7.22 9.69
N ASN A 41 -3.89 7.46 9.14
CA ASN A 41 -2.86 8.26 9.83
C ASN A 41 -3.27 9.73 10.02
N ILE A 42 -4.02 10.31 9.08
CA ILE A 42 -4.61 11.66 9.23
C ILE A 42 -5.67 11.64 10.34
N LEU A 43 -6.60 10.69 10.29
CA LEU A 43 -7.68 10.56 11.27
C LEU A 43 -7.15 10.32 12.70
N ARG A 44 -6.04 9.59 12.85
CA ARG A 44 -5.43 9.29 14.16
C ARG A 44 -5.17 10.52 15.01
N LYS A 45 -4.95 11.70 14.41
CA LYS A 45 -4.75 12.97 15.13
C LYS A 45 -6.01 13.48 15.84
N PHE A 46 -7.18 12.98 15.42
CA PHE A 46 -8.49 13.42 15.89
C PHE A 46 -9.24 12.33 16.67
N ILE A 47 -8.67 11.11 16.75
CA ILE A 47 -9.22 10.02 17.53
C ILE A 47 -8.54 10.02 18.91
N PRO A 48 -9.29 10.13 20.01
CA PRO A 48 -8.70 10.05 21.35
C PRO A 48 -7.96 8.72 21.52
N SER A 49 -6.66 8.75 21.84
CA SER A 49 -5.98 7.54 22.30
C SER A 49 -6.24 7.38 23.80
N LYS A 50 -6.61 6.16 24.20
CA LYS A 50 -6.75 5.80 25.60
C LYS A 50 -5.40 5.74 26.31
#